data_AF-M0AY72-F1
#
_entry.id   AF-M0AY72-F1
#
_cell.length_a   1.000
_cell.length_b   1.000
_cell.length_c   1.000
_cell.angle_alpha   90.00
_cell.angle_beta   90.00
_cell.angle_gamma   90.00
#
_symmetry.space_group_name_H-M   'P 1'
#
loop_
_entity.id
_entity.type
_entity.pdbx_description
1 polymer ?
#
loop_
_entity_poly.entity_id
_entity_poly.type
_entity_poly.pdbx_seq_one_letter_code
_entity_poly.pdbx_strand_id
1 'polypeptide(L)'
;MTDQRPVGVALENRLMSHGIYVTAFETAGSDGNTTAETADAAIDDGTRIELEYETVSETPGITSDEVGAVLRTLLAIADEREWQPGRLEVTSLTPEGDRRGTWHVEREWFDRLSADLSQVEFSQRVLETITQEALD
;
A
#
# COMPACT_ATOMS: atom_id res chain seq x y z
N MET A 1 10.87 -20.63 5.47
CA MET A 1 9.42 -20.93 5.40
C MET A 1 8.78 -19.68 4.85
N THR A 2 8.45 -19.68 3.57
CA THR A 2 7.76 -18.53 2.95
C THR A 2 6.40 -18.41 3.61
N ASP A 3 6.09 -17.24 4.15
CA ASP A 3 4.81 -16.99 4.82
C ASP A 3 3.70 -17.04 3.75
N GLN A 4 2.93 -18.14 3.73
CA GLN A 4 1.88 -18.41 2.74
C GLN A 4 0.58 -17.64 3.03
N ARG A 5 0.59 -16.67 3.95
CA ARG A 5 -0.63 -15.91 4.30
C ARG A 5 -1.08 -15.05 3.12
N PRO A 6 -2.34 -14.61 3.07
CA PRO A 6 -2.75 -13.56 2.12
C PRO A 6 -1.84 -12.34 2.20
N VAL A 7 -1.62 -11.65 1.07
CA VAL A 7 -0.71 -10.48 1.02
C VAL A 7 -1.14 -9.40 2.00
N GLY A 8 -2.45 -9.12 2.13
CA GLY A 8 -2.97 -8.17 3.12
C GLY A 8 -2.57 -8.51 4.56
N VAL A 9 -2.66 -9.79 4.93
CA VAL A 9 -2.24 -10.27 6.25
C VAL A 9 -0.72 -10.18 6.45
N ALA A 10 0.08 -10.51 5.42
CA ALA A 10 1.53 -10.37 5.50
C ALA A 10 1.95 -8.89 5.63
N LEU A 11 1.27 -7.99 4.91
CA LEU A 11 1.46 -6.55 4.98
C LEU A 11 1.13 -6.02 6.37
N GLU A 12 -0.05 -6.35 6.88
CA GLU A 12 -0.48 -5.99 8.24
C GLU A 12 0.55 -6.38 9.29
N ASN A 13 0.92 -7.67 9.35
CA ASN A 13 1.85 -8.19 10.37
C ASN A 13 3.19 -7.43 10.40
N ARG A 14 3.70 -7.02 9.23
CA ARG A 14 4.97 -6.28 9.12
C ARG A 14 4.78 -4.81 9.48
N LEU A 15 3.67 -4.20 9.11
CA LEU A 15 3.36 -2.80 9.37
C LEU A 15 3.01 -2.50 10.83
N MET A 16 2.50 -3.48 11.59
CA MET A 16 2.25 -3.30 13.04
C MET A 16 3.51 -2.84 13.80
N SER A 17 4.70 -3.29 13.39
CA SER A 17 5.96 -2.86 14.01
C SER A 17 6.31 -1.38 13.77
N HIS A 18 5.64 -0.73 12.81
CA HIS A 18 5.74 0.68 12.49
C HIS A 18 4.57 1.50 13.07
N GLY A 19 3.70 0.90 13.88
CA GLY A 19 2.51 1.56 14.41
C GLY A 19 1.46 1.86 13.33
N ILE A 20 1.42 1.02 12.28
CA ILE A 20 0.44 1.08 11.19
C ILE A 20 -0.38 -0.22 11.22
N TYR A 21 -1.70 -0.10 11.28
CA TYR A 21 -2.64 -1.21 11.40
C TYR A 21 -3.55 -1.24 10.17
N VAL A 22 -3.49 -2.29 9.38
CA VAL A 22 -4.30 -2.42 8.15
C VAL A 22 -5.74 -2.73 8.53
N THR A 23 -6.69 -1.93 8.05
CA THR A 23 -8.13 -2.09 8.33
C THR A 23 -8.87 -2.70 7.14
N ALA A 24 -8.40 -2.43 5.92
CA ALA A 24 -8.92 -3.04 4.69
C ALA A 24 -7.80 -3.25 3.68
N PHE A 25 -7.86 -4.38 2.97
CA PHE A 25 -6.98 -4.68 1.84
C PHE A 25 -7.80 -5.38 0.77
N GLU A 26 -8.12 -4.66 -0.30
CA GLU A 26 -8.93 -5.17 -1.41
C GLU A 26 -8.09 -5.25 -2.68
N THR A 27 -8.29 -6.33 -3.44
CA THR A 27 -7.62 -6.54 -4.72
C THR A 27 -8.63 -6.66 -5.85
N ALA A 28 -8.40 -5.89 -6.91
CA ALA A 28 -9.10 -6.06 -8.18
C ALA A 28 -8.10 -6.56 -9.23
N GLY A 29 -8.44 -7.68 -9.87
CA GLY A 29 -7.62 -8.23 -10.95
C GLY A 29 -7.50 -7.24 -12.11
N SER A 30 -6.48 -7.42 -12.96
CA SER A 30 -6.24 -6.50 -14.09
C SER A 30 -7.40 -6.46 -15.09
N ASP A 31 -8.26 -7.48 -15.11
CA ASP A 31 -9.49 -7.57 -15.92
C ASP A 31 -10.71 -6.86 -15.29
N GLY A 32 -10.54 -6.17 -14.16
CA GLY A 32 -11.61 -5.43 -13.47
C GLY A 32 -12.54 -6.29 -12.62
N ASN A 33 -12.23 -7.59 -12.44
CA ASN A 33 -12.97 -8.46 -11.53
C ASN A 33 -12.47 -8.25 -10.09
N THR A 34 -13.32 -7.70 -9.23
CA THR A 34 -13.08 -7.64 -7.79
C THR A 34 -13.15 -9.04 -7.23
N THR A 35 -12.02 -9.57 -6.77
CA THR A 35 -12.00 -10.85 -6.07
C THR A 35 -12.04 -10.52 -4.59
N ALA A 36 -13.25 -10.49 -4.02
CA ALA A 36 -13.41 -10.50 -2.57
C ALA A 36 -12.69 -11.76 -2.06
N GLU A 37 -11.75 -11.56 -1.14
CA GLU A 37 -10.75 -12.52 -0.72
C GLU A 37 -11.29 -13.96 -0.60
N THR A 38 -10.82 -14.85 -1.47
CA THR A 38 -10.70 -16.26 -1.11
C THR A 38 -9.25 -16.45 -0.70
N ALA A 39 -9.03 -16.88 0.55
CA ALA A 39 -7.79 -16.82 1.34
C ALA A 39 -6.52 -17.49 0.76
N ASP A 40 -6.51 -17.90 -0.51
CA ASP A 40 -5.41 -18.58 -1.19
C ASP A 40 -5.27 -18.16 -2.68
N ALA A 41 -5.99 -17.12 -3.12
CA ALA A 41 -5.89 -16.66 -4.50
C ALA A 41 -4.53 -15.99 -4.76
N ALA A 42 -3.79 -16.49 -5.75
CA ALA A 42 -2.57 -15.87 -6.23
C ALA A 42 -2.86 -14.43 -6.69
N ILE A 43 -2.01 -13.49 -6.27
CA ILE A 43 -2.04 -12.12 -6.80
C ILE A 43 -1.24 -12.11 -8.10
N ASP A 44 -1.88 -11.69 -9.18
CA ASP A 44 -1.25 -11.53 -10.49
C ASP A 44 -0.52 -10.19 -10.61
N ASP A 45 0.43 -10.13 -11.55
CA ASP A 45 1.12 -8.89 -11.90
C ASP A 45 0.15 -7.78 -12.33
N GLY A 46 0.39 -6.58 -11.82
CA GLY A 46 -0.40 -5.40 -12.15
C GLY A 46 -1.77 -5.35 -11.45
N THR A 47 -2.02 -6.22 -10.47
CA THR A 47 -3.21 -6.18 -9.61
C THR A 47 -3.38 -4.79 -8.96
N ARG A 48 -4.60 -4.24 -9.03
CA ARG A 48 -4.95 -3.01 -8.32
C ARG A 48 -5.24 -3.32 -6.86
N ILE A 49 -4.72 -2.49 -5.98
CA ILE A 49 -4.80 -2.64 -4.53
C ILE A 49 -5.45 -1.39 -3.95
N GLU A 50 -6.50 -1.59 -3.17
CA GLU A 50 -7.10 -0.57 -2.33
C GLU A 50 -6.77 -0.92 -0.87
N LEU A 51 -6.03 -0.03 -0.21
CA LEU A 51 -5.50 -0.21 1.12
C LEU A 51 -6.08 0.86 2.06
N GLU A 52 -6.56 0.43 3.21
CA GLU A 52 -6.88 1.32 4.31
C GLU A 52 -6.07 0.91 5.54
N TYR A 53 -5.53 1.90 6.24
CA TYR A 53 -4.86 1.67 7.51
C TYR A 53 -5.10 2.79 8.50
N GLU A 54 -5.00 2.44 9.77
CA GLU A 54 -4.88 3.32 10.91
C GLU A 54 -3.40 3.50 11.28
N THR A 55 -3.03 4.67 11.78
CA THR A 55 -1.71 4.86 12.39
C THR A 55 -1.79 5.58 13.74
N VAL A 56 -0.88 5.21 14.65
CA VAL A 56 -0.70 5.87 15.96
C VAL A 56 0.14 7.15 15.88
N SER A 57 0.44 7.62 14.67
CA SER A 57 1.17 8.87 14.46
C SER A 57 0.42 10.07 15.04
N GLU A 58 1.08 10.86 15.88
CA GLU A 58 0.54 12.10 16.44
C GLU A 58 0.57 13.26 15.42
N THR A 59 1.12 13.02 14.22
CA THR A 59 1.16 14.04 13.17
C THR A 59 -0.21 14.15 12.50
N PRO A 60 -0.78 15.35 12.31
CA PRO A 60 -2.14 15.52 11.77
C PRO A 60 -2.32 15.01 10.33
N GLY A 61 -1.24 14.80 9.57
CA GLY A 61 -1.32 14.33 8.19
C GLY A 61 -0.28 13.27 7.84
N ILE A 62 -0.46 12.68 6.66
CA ILE A 62 0.36 11.57 6.16
C ILE A 62 1.82 11.99 6.03
N THR A 63 2.71 11.22 6.65
CA THR A 63 4.16 11.50 6.64
C THR A 63 4.89 10.72 5.55
N SER A 64 6.07 11.20 5.14
CA SER A 64 6.91 10.46 4.19
C SER A 64 7.45 9.15 4.76
N ASP A 65 7.64 9.06 6.07
CA ASP A 65 8.07 7.83 6.74
C ASP A 65 6.97 6.76 6.71
N GLU A 66 5.73 7.15 7.00
CA GLU A 66 4.52 6.32 6.90
C GLU A 66 4.35 5.75 5.49
N VAL A 67 4.39 6.61 4.47
CA VAL A 67 4.34 6.19 3.05
C VAL A 67 5.50 5.25 2.72
N GLY A 68 6.71 5.60 3.15
CA GLY A 68 7.90 4.79 2.93
C GLY A 68 7.82 3.40 3.58
N ALA A 69 7.27 3.30 4.79
CA ALA A 69 7.09 2.03 5.50
C ALA A 69 6.12 1.10 4.75
N VAL A 70 4.99 1.64 4.29
CA VAL A 70 4.00 0.91 3.48
C VAL A 70 4.62 0.40 2.18
N LEU A 71 5.27 1.29 1.41
CA LEU A 71 5.86 0.93 0.12
C LEU A 71 6.99 -0.09 0.25
N ARG A 72 7.93 0.11 1.18
CA ARG A 72 9.02 -0.83 1.42
C ARG A 72 8.49 -2.21 1.79
N THR A 73 7.46 -2.26 2.63
CA THR A 73 6.87 -3.53 3.07
C THR A 73 6.15 -4.25 1.95
N LEU A 74 5.33 -3.52 1.18
CA LEU A 74 4.62 -4.08 0.02
C LEU A 74 5.61 -4.62 -1.02
N LEU A 75 6.63 -3.84 -1.38
CA LEU A 75 7.65 -4.25 -2.36
C LEU A 75 8.47 -5.45 -1.88
N ALA A 76 8.78 -5.53 -0.58
CA ALA A 76 9.45 -6.71 -0.03
C ALA A 76 8.58 -7.97 -0.12
N ILE A 77 7.28 -7.86 0.17
CA ILE A 77 6.34 -8.99 0.01
C ILE A 77 6.21 -9.37 -1.47
N ALA A 78 6.21 -8.39 -2.36
CA ALA A 78 6.14 -8.58 -3.80
C ALA A 78 7.35 -9.32 -4.35
N ASP A 79 8.55 -8.90 -3.96
CA ASP A 79 9.82 -9.55 -4.30
C ASP A 79 9.88 -11.00 -3.76
N GLU A 80 9.49 -11.22 -2.51
CA GLU A 80 9.45 -12.57 -1.89
C GLU A 80 8.47 -13.53 -2.57
N ARG A 81 7.47 -13.01 -3.28
CA ARG A 81 6.40 -13.77 -3.94
C ARG A 81 6.45 -13.67 -5.45
N GLU A 82 7.49 -13.03 -5.99
CA GLU A 82 7.77 -12.92 -7.42
C GLU A 82 6.61 -12.32 -8.24
N TRP A 83 5.95 -11.26 -7.73
CA TRP A 83 4.91 -10.52 -8.45
C TRP A 83 5.17 -9.01 -8.43
N GLN A 84 4.51 -8.27 -9.32
CA GLN A 84 4.63 -6.82 -9.44
C GLN A 84 3.31 -6.10 -9.10
N PRO A 85 3.32 -5.13 -8.16
CA PRO A 85 2.14 -4.33 -7.85
C PRO A 85 1.64 -3.50 -9.02
N GLY A 86 0.31 -3.42 -9.17
CA GLY A 86 -0.35 -2.49 -10.09
C GLY A 86 -0.62 -1.14 -9.44
N ARG A 87 -1.80 -0.58 -9.69
CA ARG A 87 -2.21 0.68 -9.04
C ARG A 87 -2.44 0.44 -7.55
N LEU A 88 -1.88 1.30 -6.71
CA LEU A 88 -2.10 1.29 -5.26
C LEU A 88 -2.85 2.57 -4.86
N GLU A 89 -3.97 2.43 -4.19
CA GLU A 89 -4.72 3.55 -3.61
C GLU A 89 -4.83 3.35 -2.10
N VAL A 90 -4.50 4.40 -1.35
CA VAL A 90 -4.32 4.28 0.08
C VAL A 90 -5.07 5.37 0.81
N THR A 91 -5.83 4.95 1.84
CA THR A 91 -6.49 5.83 2.80
C THR A 91 -5.83 5.65 4.17
N SER A 92 -5.43 6.78 4.77
CA SER A 92 -4.87 6.82 6.13
C SER A 92 -5.91 7.35 7.11
N LEU A 93 -6.10 6.65 8.22
CA LEU A 93 -7.07 6.96 9.27
C LEU A 93 -6.38 7.29 10.61
N THR A 94 -7.08 8.03 11.46
CA THR A 94 -6.76 8.18 12.88
C THR A 94 -7.16 6.92 13.66
N PRO A 95 -6.68 6.74 14.91
CA PRO A 95 -7.14 5.70 15.81
C PRO A 95 -8.63 5.74 16.15
N GLU A 96 -9.27 6.88 15.92
CA GLU A 96 -10.72 7.06 16.07
C GLU A 96 -11.51 6.69 14.80
N GLY A 97 -10.82 6.36 13.70
CA GLY A 97 -11.40 6.02 12.41
C GLY A 97 -11.64 7.23 11.48
N ASP A 98 -11.20 8.43 11.86
CA ASP A 98 -11.34 9.63 11.04
C ASP A 98 -10.31 9.64 9.92
N ARG A 99 -10.69 10.11 8.73
CA ARG A 99 -9.76 10.17 7.59
C ARG A 99 -8.73 11.27 7.79
N ARG A 100 -7.44 10.91 7.71
CA ARG A 100 -6.29 11.86 7.69
C ARG A 100 -5.97 12.32 6.27
N GLY A 101 -6.21 11.47 5.29
CA GLY A 101 -5.96 11.77 3.89
C GLY A 101 -5.83 10.54 3.02
N THR A 102 -5.43 10.75 1.77
CA THR A 102 -5.19 9.71 0.77
C THR A 102 -3.90 9.93 0.00
N TRP A 103 -3.37 8.86 -0.57
CA TRP A 103 -2.25 8.90 -1.51
C TRP A 103 -2.33 7.69 -2.44
N HIS A 104 -1.61 7.74 -3.56
CA HIS A 104 -1.64 6.64 -4.53
C HIS A 104 -0.31 6.44 -5.23
N VAL A 105 -0.19 5.29 -5.89
CA VAL A 105 0.89 4.95 -6.81
C VAL A 105 0.26 4.45 -8.10
N GLU A 106 0.65 5.05 -9.21
CA GLU A 106 0.22 4.56 -10.52
C GLU A 106 0.98 3.29 -10.91
N ARG A 107 0.30 2.37 -11.61
CA ARG A 107 0.89 1.12 -12.10
C ARG A 107 2.18 1.37 -12.89
N GLU A 108 2.16 2.37 -13.78
CA GLU A 108 3.29 2.72 -14.63
C GLU A 108 4.55 3.09 -13.82
N TRP A 109 4.39 3.53 -12.56
CA TRP A 109 5.54 3.88 -11.71
C TRP A 109 6.19 2.63 -11.13
N PHE A 110 5.42 1.59 -10.80
CA PHE A 110 5.99 0.29 -10.44
C PHE A 110 6.68 -0.36 -11.63
N ASP A 111 6.04 -0.36 -12.82
CA ASP A 111 6.63 -0.90 -14.04
C ASP A 111 7.98 -0.22 -14.35
N ARG A 112 8.04 1.11 -14.21
CA ARG A 112 9.28 1.87 -14.42
C ARG A 112 10.30 1.69 -13.31
N LEU A 113 9.90 1.43 -12.06
CA LEU A 113 10.83 1.17 -10.95
C LEU A 113 11.68 -0.08 -11.22
N SER A 114 11.10 -1.07 -11.90
CA SER A 114 11.80 -2.28 -12.37
C SER A 114 12.71 -2.03 -13.59
N ALA A 115 12.53 -0.91 -14.30
CA ALA A 115 13.23 -0.62 -15.55
C ALA A 115 14.29 0.49 -15.40
N ASP A 116 13.87 1.74 -15.22
CA ASP A 116 14.74 2.92 -15.33
C ASP A 116 14.36 4.08 -14.41
N LEU A 117 13.33 3.94 -13.57
CA LEU A 117 12.96 4.93 -12.57
C LEU A 117 13.75 4.70 -11.26
N SER A 118 14.43 5.74 -10.76
CA SER A 118 15.14 5.63 -9.48
C SER A 118 14.17 5.61 -8.29
N GLN A 119 14.60 4.99 -7.18
CA GLN A 119 13.81 4.96 -5.94
C GLN A 119 13.50 6.38 -5.43
N VAL A 120 14.43 7.33 -5.57
CA VAL A 120 14.25 8.72 -5.13
C VAL A 120 13.15 9.40 -5.94
N GLU A 121 13.19 9.28 -7.26
CA GLU A 121 12.15 9.86 -8.13
C GLU A 121 10.80 9.16 -7.96
N PHE A 122 10.79 7.85 -7.69
CA PHE A 122 9.58 7.12 -7.34
C PHE A 122 8.96 7.66 -6.05
N SER A 123 9.75 7.76 -4.98
CA SER A 123 9.28 8.32 -3.71
C SER A 123 8.76 9.75 -3.87
N GLN A 124 9.48 10.61 -4.61
CA GLN A 124 9.03 11.99 -4.86
C GLN A 124 7.64 12.03 -5.52
N ARG A 125 7.43 11.26 -6.60
CA ARG A 125 6.14 11.20 -7.28
C ARG A 125 5.01 10.75 -6.36
N VAL A 126 5.25 9.75 -5.52
CA VAL A 126 4.23 9.26 -4.58
C VAL A 126 3.90 10.33 -3.53
N LEU A 127 4.91 10.99 -2.97
CA LEU A 127 4.68 12.05 -1.96
C LEU A 127 3.89 13.23 -2.54
N GLU A 128 4.04 13.53 -3.83
CA GLU A 128 3.25 14.57 -4.52
C GLU A 128 1.75 14.20 -4.67
N THR A 129 1.38 12.92 -4.51
CA THR A 129 -0.03 12.48 -4.56
C THR A 129 -0.78 12.67 -3.24
N ILE A 130 -0.06 12.97 -2.16
CA ILE A 130 -0.65 13.06 -0.82
C ILE A 130 -1.67 14.18 -0.80
N THR A 131 -2.91 13.81 -0.53
CA THR A 131 -4.01 14.74 -0.25
C THR A 131 -4.35 14.61 1.22
N GLN A 132 -4.20 15.70 1.97
CA GLN A 132 -4.54 15.74 3.39
C GLN A 132 -5.98 16.21 3.57
N GLU A 133 -6.71 15.57 4.47
CA GLU A 133 -8.00 16.11 4.92
C GLU A 133 -7.71 17.33 5.79
N ALA A 134 -8.47 18.41 5.59
CA ALA A 134 -8.42 19.54 6.50
C ALA A 134 -9.09 19.11 7.82
N LEU A 135 -8.28 18.96 8.88
CA LEU A 135 -8.80 18.87 10.24
C LEU A 135 -9.38 20.25 10.58
N ASP A 136 -10.71 20.38 10.58
CA ASP A 136 -11.45 21.57 11.00
C ASP A 136 -11.53 21.66 12.54
#